data_AF-W7U6D8-F1
#
_entry.id   AF-W7U6D8-F1
#
_cell.length_a   1.000
_cell.length_b   1.000
_cell.length_c   1.000
_cell.angle_alpha   90.00
_cell.angle_beta   90.00
_cell.angle_gamma   90.00
#
_symmetry.space_group_name_H-M   'P 1'
#
loop_
_entity.id
_entity.type
_entity.pdbx_description
1 polymer ?
#
loop_
_entity_poly.entity_id
_entity_poly.type
_entity_poly.pdbx_seq_one_letter_code
_entity_poly.pdbx_strand_id
1 'polypeptide(L)'
;MEERNDEKALLSPLRLRGLRVAVEDSSSKKKGFGFVVAVAFTVNYIMGTGFLTLPYATAQTGSVLAIVALFSMAALSNIAKDYVLESSARAELIENPSCFLTEGQAGGIVTPALVRRIHISQDLPLLLTVKKRKYEMPTLCQLFLGYHGKVLYMICLSIYIYGALLAYGTVFANSVAAMFPLPAPHADATYGVYLGLFAVLVIPLSCLELTEQISVQMALASCRLLMVACMVGSVLAACAHTGESFPEQQEPVGIPLWRWDGMPVFLPIAC
;
A
#
# COMPACT_ATOMS: atom_id res chain seq x y z
N MET A 1 46.87 23.82 30.23
CA MET A 1 45.92 22.71 30.47
C MET A 1 44.54 23.22 30.89
N GLU A 2 44.43 24.45 31.40
CA GLU A 2 43.16 25.12 31.74
C GLU A 2 42.19 25.33 30.57
N GLU A 3 42.64 25.84 29.41
CA GLU A 3 41.73 26.24 28.31
C GLU A 3 40.89 25.09 27.71
N ARG A 4 41.37 23.84 27.79
CA ARG A 4 40.62 22.67 27.29
C ARG A 4 39.45 22.29 28.20
N ASN A 5 39.46 22.74 29.45
CA ASN A 5 38.43 22.43 30.43
C ASN A 5 37.25 23.40 30.32
N ASP A 6 37.52 24.66 29.98
CA ASP A 6 36.51 25.70 29.76
C ASP A 6 35.69 25.46 28.48
N GLU A 7 36.31 24.98 27.41
CA GLU A 7 35.60 24.63 26.15
C GLU A 7 34.60 23.49 26.37
N LYS A 8 34.95 22.51 27.21
CA LYS A 8 34.05 21.39 27.58
C LYS A 8 32.89 21.85 28.47
N ALA A 9 33.12 22.81 29.36
CA ALA A 9 32.08 23.37 30.20
C ALA A 9 31.04 24.15 29.37
N LEU A 10 31.49 24.86 28.32
CA LEU A 10 30.65 25.72 27.48
C LEU A 10 29.89 24.94 26.38
N LEU A 11 30.42 23.80 25.93
CA LEU A 11 29.75 22.89 24.97
C LEU A 11 28.57 22.11 25.60
N SER A 12 28.58 21.89 26.91
CA SER A 12 27.54 21.12 27.61
C SER A 12 26.13 21.78 27.64
N PRO A 13 25.96 23.09 27.94
CA PRO A 13 24.66 23.75 27.88
C PRO A 13 24.17 23.95 26.44
N LEU A 14 25.07 24.09 25.47
CA LEU A 14 24.72 24.18 24.04
C LEU A 14 24.19 22.86 23.49
N ARG A 15 24.80 21.72 23.87
CA ARG A 15 24.25 20.39 23.56
C ARG A 15 22.91 20.13 24.25
N LEU A 16 22.74 20.57 25.50
CA LEU A 16 21.45 20.45 26.20
C LEU A 16 20.37 21.35 25.58
N ARG A 17 20.71 22.56 25.12
CA ARG A 17 19.76 23.43 24.39
C ARG A 17 19.42 22.85 23.02
N GLY A 18 20.39 22.35 22.27
CA GLY A 18 20.14 21.69 20.98
C GLY A 18 19.27 20.43 21.13
N LEU A 19 19.52 19.64 22.18
CA LEU A 19 18.72 18.45 22.50
C LEU A 19 17.32 18.83 23.01
N ARG A 20 17.18 19.87 23.84
CA ARG A 20 15.86 20.38 24.28
C ARG A 20 15.03 20.93 23.13
N VAL A 21 15.64 21.69 22.22
CA VAL A 21 14.93 22.24 21.06
C VAL A 21 14.48 21.12 20.12
N ALA A 22 15.29 20.07 19.93
CA ALA A 22 14.88 18.88 19.16
C ALA A 22 13.76 18.06 19.85
N VAL A 23 13.76 18.00 21.19
CA VAL A 23 12.71 17.33 21.98
C VAL A 23 11.43 18.15 22.05
N GLU A 24 11.50 19.49 22.11
CA GLU A 24 10.30 20.36 22.13
C GLU A 24 9.57 20.40 20.79
N ASP A 25 10.27 20.27 19.67
CA ASP A 25 9.64 20.16 18.34
C ASP A 25 8.89 18.81 18.15
N SER A 26 9.18 17.83 19.02
CA SER A 26 8.47 16.55 19.07
C SER A 26 7.10 16.65 19.75
N SER A 27 6.81 17.75 20.46
CA SER A 27 5.52 17.99 21.15
C SER A 27 4.55 18.89 20.36
N SER A 28 4.78 19.09 19.06
CA SER A 28 3.78 19.70 18.21
C SER A 28 2.73 18.65 17.81
N LYS A 29 1.68 18.55 18.63
CA LYS A 29 0.47 17.73 18.44
C LYS A 29 -0.25 18.14 17.15
N LYS A 30 0.31 17.79 16.00
CA LYS A 30 -0.38 17.88 14.71
C LYS A 30 -1.54 16.90 14.77
N LYS A 31 -2.74 17.36 14.38
CA LYS A 31 -3.90 16.50 14.11
C LYS A 31 -3.54 15.56 12.96
N GLY A 32 -2.79 14.50 13.26
CA GLY A 32 -2.48 13.44 12.30
C GLY A 32 -3.74 12.66 12.00
N PHE A 33 -3.80 12.07 10.82
CA PHE A 33 -4.81 11.06 10.50
C PHE A 33 -4.90 10.05 11.66
N GLY A 34 -6.11 9.80 12.15
CA GLY A 34 -6.30 8.77 13.17
C GLY A 34 -5.82 7.43 12.64
N PHE A 35 -5.26 6.58 13.51
CA PHE A 35 -4.80 5.25 13.12
C PHE A 35 -5.89 4.45 12.39
N VAL A 36 -7.13 4.54 12.87
CA VAL A 36 -8.31 3.90 12.25
C VAL A 36 -8.53 4.38 10.82
N VAL A 37 -8.34 5.68 10.58
CA VAL A 37 -8.48 6.26 9.25
C VAL A 37 -7.39 5.72 8.34
N ALA A 38 -6.14 5.70 8.80
CA ALA A 38 -5.04 5.14 8.02
C ALA A 38 -5.31 3.67 7.64
N VAL A 39 -5.80 2.86 8.59
CA VAL A 39 -6.21 1.47 8.33
C VAL A 39 -7.33 1.39 7.28
N ALA A 40 -8.35 2.25 7.37
CA ALA A 40 -9.44 2.28 6.39
C ALA A 40 -8.96 2.62 4.97
N PHE A 41 -8.07 3.61 4.84
CA PHE A 41 -7.42 3.94 3.56
C PHE A 41 -6.59 2.76 3.04
N THR A 42 -5.81 2.11 3.89
CA THR A 42 -5.00 0.93 3.51
C THR A 42 -5.87 -0.23 3.06
N VAL A 43 -6.94 -0.56 3.79
CA VAL A 43 -7.88 -1.62 3.42
C VAL A 43 -8.55 -1.30 2.08
N ASN A 44 -8.96 -0.05 1.86
CA ASN A 44 -9.61 0.33 0.62
C ASN A 44 -8.69 0.28 -0.59
N TYR A 45 -7.41 0.58 -0.40
CA TYR A 45 -6.40 0.51 -1.44
C TYR A 45 -5.99 -0.92 -1.79
N ILE A 46 -5.93 -1.82 -0.80
CA ILE A 46 -5.50 -3.22 -0.98
C ILE A 46 -6.64 -4.12 -1.46
N MET A 47 -7.80 -4.03 -0.81
CA MET A 47 -8.98 -4.74 -1.29
C MET A 47 -9.44 -3.98 -2.54
N GLY A 48 -9.11 -4.45 -3.73
CA GLY A 48 -9.69 -3.92 -4.96
C GLY A 48 -11.07 -4.53 -5.24
N THR A 49 -11.39 -4.72 -6.51
CA THR A 49 -12.47 -5.60 -6.96
C THR A 49 -12.06 -7.08 -6.91
N GLY A 50 -10.75 -7.36 -6.86
CA GLY A 50 -10.18 -8.70 -6.94
C GLY A 50 -10.70 -9.69 -5.89
N PHE A 51 -11.04 -9.25 -4.68
CA PHE A 51 -11.54 -10.15 -3.63
C PHE A 51 -12.96 -10.69 -3.91
N LEU A 52 -13.78 -9.95 -4.66
CA LEU A 52 -15.13 -10.38 -5.04
C LEU A 52 -15.11 -11.43 -6.15
N THR A 53 -14.05 -11.41 -6.95
CA THR A 53 -13.81 -12.38 -8.02
C THR A 53 -13.10 -13.63 -7.53
N LEU A 54 -12.55 -13.64 -6.30
CA LEU A 54 -11.87 -14.82 -5.72
C LEU A 54 -12.74 -16.07 -5.62
N PRO A 55 -14.02 -16.03 -5.17
CA PRO A 55 -14.86 -17.22 -5.10
C PRO A 55 -15.07 -17.85 -6.49
N TYR A 56 -15.33 -17.02 -7.50
CA TYR A 56 -15.48 -17.44 -8.89
C TYR A 56 -14.18 -18.04 -9.45
N ALA A 57 -13.04 -17.39 -9.21
CA ALA A 57 -11.74 -17.86 -9.69
C ALA A 57 -11.31 -19.18 -9.02
N THR A 58 -11.62 -19.34 -7.72
CA THR A 58 -11.38 -20.58 -6.97
C THR A 58 -12.26 -21.72 -7.46
N ALA A 59 -13.52 -21.44 -7.83
CA ALA A 59 -14.42 -22.43 -8.41
C ALA A 59 -13.90 -23.00 -9.75
N GLN A 60 -13.17 -22.21 -10.54
CA GLN A 60 -12.62 -22.67 -11.83
C GLN A 60 -11.26 -23.35 -11.72
N THR A 61 -10.40 -22.89 -10.80
CA THR A 61 -8.99 -23.31 -10.69
C THR A 61 -8.79 -24.49 -9.74
N GLY A 62 -9.71 -24.64 -8.77
CA GLY A 62 -9.59 -25.58 -7.67
C GLY A 62 -9.00 -24.94 -6.41
N SER A 63 -9.33 -25.50 -5.25
CA SER A 63 -8.99 -24.93 -3.95
C SER A 63 -7.50 -24.95 -3.63
N VAL A 64 -6.80 -26.05 -3.94
CA VAL A 64 -5.37 -26.21 -3.61
C VAL A 64 -4.53 -25.24 -4.43
N LEU A 65 -4.79 -25.15 -5.73
CA LEU A 65 -4.02 -24.28 -6.64
C LEU A 65 -4.27 -22.79 -6.34
N ALA A 66 -5.50 -22.41 -5.98
CA ALA A 66 -5.80 -21.06 -5.53
C ALA A 66 -5.05 -20.68 -4.24
N ILE A 67 -4.97 -21.57 -3.25
CA ILE A 67 -4.21 -21.32 -2.00
C ILE A 67 -2.71 -21.14 -2.31
N VAL A 68 -2.14 -22.00 -3.15
CA VAL A 68 -0.72 -21.90 -3.55
C VAL A 68 -0.45 -20.59 -4.29
N ALA A 69 -1.34 -20.18 -5.21
CA ALA A 69 -1.21 -18.93 -5.97
C ALA A 69 -1.36 -17.68 -5.08
N LEU A 70 -2.30 -17.68 -4.12
CA LEU A 70 -2.45 -16.57 -3.17
C LEU A 70 -1.22 -16.46 -2.25
N PHE A 71 -0.69 -17.60 -1.80
CA PHE A 71 0.51 -17.61 -0.95
C PHE A 71 1.74 -17.11 -1.71
N SER A 72 1.93 -17.50 -2.97
CA SER A 72 3.06 -17.04 -3.78
C SER A 72 2.98 -15.54 -4.06
N MET A 73 1.79 -15.01 -4.40
CA MET A 73 1.58 -13.56 -4.58
C MET A 73 1.79 -12.77 -3.29
N ALA A 74 1.34 -13.31 -2.15
CA ALA A 74 1.60 -12.71 -0.84
C ALA A 74 3.11 -12.65 -0.52
N ALA A 75 3.85 -13.72 -0.81
CA ALA A 75 5.31 -13.76 -0.63
C ALA A 75 6.02 -12.72 -1.51
N LEU A 76 5.67 -12.64 -2.80
CA LEU A 76 6.21 -11.62 -3.72
C LEU A 76 5.89 -10.19 -3.25
N SER A 77 4.67 -9.95 -2.78
CA SER A 77 4.26 -8.65 -2.22
C SER A 77 5.08 -8.27 -0.99
N ASN A 78 5.37 -9.22 -0.09
CA ASN A 78 6.19 -8.96 1.09
C ASN A 78 7.64 -8.66 0.73
N ILE A 79 8.23 -9.42 -0.19
CA ILE A 79 9.57 -9.16 -0.71
C ILE A 79 9.66 -7.75 -1.33
N ALA A 80 8.66 -7.36 -2.13
CA ALA A 80 8.62 -6.04 -2.75
C ALA A 80 8.53 -4.90 -1.71
N LYS A 81 7.72 -5.07 -0.65
CA LYS A 81 7.64 -4.10 0.45
C LYS A 81 8.99 -3.94 1.14
N ASP A 82 9.68 -5.05 1.43
CA ASP A 82 10.98 -5.03 2.10
C ASP A 82 12.05 -4.31 1.26
N TYR A 83 12.10 -4.58 -0.05
CA TYR A 83 13.02 -3.85 -0.95
C TYR A 83 12.73 -2.35 -1.01
N VAL A 84 11.46 -1.95 -0.99
CA VAL A 84 11.06 -0.54 -0.97
C VAL A 84 11.46 0.13 0.34
N LEU A 85 11.27 -0.55 1.48
CA LEU A 85 11.67 -0.04 2.79
C LEU A 85 13.19 0.10 2.88
N GLU A 86 13.95 -0.89 2.42
CA GLU A 86 15.41 -0.83 2.41
C GLU A 86 15.93 0.28 1.49
N SER A 87 15.33 0.43 0.30
CA SER A 87 15.69 1.52 -0.63
C SER A 87 15.42 2.90 -0.02
N SER A 88 14.31 3.05 0.72
CA SER A 88 13.96 4.30 1.40
C SER A 88 14.96 4.62 2.52
N ALA A 89 15.36 3.62 3.30
CA ALA A 89 16.36 3.78 4.36
C ALA A 89 17.75 4.14 3.80
N ARG A 90 18.16 3.51 2.69
CA ARG A 90 19.43 3.82 2.00
C ARG A 90 19.44 5.22 1.40
N ALA A 91 18.31 5.69 0.88
CA ALA A 91 18.20 7.04 0.34
C ALA A 91 18.41 8.13 1.40
N GLU A 92 17.91 7.91 2.62
CA GLU A 92 18.11 8.85 3.74
C GLU A 92 19.59 9.00 4.10
N LEU A 93 20.36 7.91 4.05
CA LEU A 93 21.81 7.93 4.27
C LEU A 93 22.56 8.74 3.21
N ILE A 94 22.15 8.64 1.94
CA ILE A 94 22.79 9.33 0.82
C ILE A 94 22.52 10.84 0.87
N GLU A 95 21.32 11.26 1.24
CA GLU A 95 20.95 12.68 1.28
C GLU A 95 21.51 13.41 2.52
N ASN A 96 21.71 12.72 3.65
CA ASN A 96 22.26 13.32 4.88
C ASN A 96 23.57 12.67 5.34
N PRO A 97 24.68 12.76 4.58
CA PRO A 97 25.98 12.26 5.02
C PRO A 97 26.52 13.05 6.23
N SER A 98 25.99 14.25 6.48
CA SER A 98 26.35 15.15 7.59
C SER A 98 26.17 14.50 8.96
N CYS A 99 25.24 13.56 9.09
CA CYS A 99 25.02 12.84 10.33
C CYS A 99 26.23 11.98 10.75
N PHE A 100 26.98 11.45 9.77
CA PHE A 100 28.23 10.73 10.01
C PHE A 100 29.44 11.67 10.09
N LEU A 101 29.41 12.81 9.38
CA LEU A 101 30.53 13.75 9.35
C LEU A 101 30.58 14.71 10.55
N THR A 102 29.48 14.91 11.27
CA THR A 102 29.50 15.73 12.51
C THR A 102 30.10 14.99 13.72
N GLU A 103 30.20 13.66 13.68
CA GLU A 103 31.08 12.89 14.59
C GLU A 103 32.51 12.75 14.03
N GLY A 104 32.80 13.33 12.86
CA GLY A 104 34.07 13.20 12.13
C GLY A 104 34.89 14.49 12.01
N GLN A 105 34.55 15.56 12.74
CA GLN A 105 35.37 16.77 12.84
C GLN A 105 36.03 16.88 14.22
N ALA A 106 36.87 15.90 14.52
CA ALA A 106 38.21 16.18 15.02
C ALA A 106 39.20 15.51 14.06
N GLY A 107 39.41 16.15 12.89
CA GLY A 107 40.49 15.92 11.92
C GLY A 107 40.94 14.48 11.66
N GLY A 108 40.44 13.84 10.61
CA GLY A 108 41.00 12.58 10.12
C GLY A 108 40.57 12.26 8.70
N ILE A 109 41.55 12.05 7.82
CA ILE A 109 41.39 11.55 6.45
C ILE A 109 40.62 10.22 6.49
N VAL A 110 39.62 10.07 5.61
CA VAL A 110 38.77 8.89 5.52
C VAL A 110 39.57 7.71 4.95
N THR A 111 40.15 6.90 5.84
CA THR A 111 40.84 5.65 5.49
C THR A 111 39.82 4.48 5.49
N PRO A 112 39.90 3.51 4.58
CA PRO A 112 39.01 2.34 4.51
C PRO A 112 38.98 1.44 5.77
N ALA A 113 39.83 1.72 6.77
CA ALA A 113 39.85 1.03 8.05
C ALA A 113 38.73 1.49 9.02
N LEU A 114 38.20 2.71 8.89
CA LEU A 114 37.15 3.21 9.79
C LEU A 114 35.79 2.54 9.51
N VAL A 115 35.55 2.17 8.25
CA VAL A 115 34.41 1.33 7.83
C VAL A 115 34.40 -0.03 8.53
N ARG A 116 35.59 -0.58 8.85
CA ARG A 116 35.72 -1.87 9.55
C ARG A 116 35.44 -1.76 11.05
N ARG A 117 35.44 -0.57 11.64
CA ARG A 117 35.13 -0.34 13.08
C ARG A 117 33.65 -0.10 13.37
N ILE A 118 32.77 -0.12 12.37
CA ILE A 118 31.30 -0.10 12.54
C ILE A 118 30.77 -1.52 12.85
N HIS A 119 31.62 -2.45 13.27
CA HIS A 119 31.20 -3.84 13.41
C HIS A 119 30.43 -4.17 14.70
N ILE A 120 30.55 -3.40 15.79
CA ILE A 120 29.88 -3.76 17.06
C ILE A 120 29.59 -2.47 17.85
N SER A 121 28.47 -1.81 17.59
CA SER A 121 27.83 -0.96 18.61
C SER A 121 26.33 -1.15 18.54
N GLN A 122 25.87 -1.89 19.52
CA GLN A 122 24.51 -2.33 19.80
C GLN A 122 23.57 -1.18 20.23
N ASP A 123 23.96 0.07 19.98
CA ASP A 123 23.25 1.30 20.39
C ASP A 123 23.10 2.30 19.23
N LEU A 124 22.97 1.81 17.99
CA LEU A 124 22.60 2.60 16.81
C LEU A 124 21.09 2.56 16.40
N PRO A 125 20.09 2.20 17.24
CA PRO A 125 18.70 2.20 16.78
C PRO A 125 18.04 3.59 16.80
N LEU A 126 18.68 4.64 17.34
CA LEU A 126 18.02 5.94 17.59
C LEU A 126 18.46 7.09 16.67
N LEU A 127 19.62 6.97 16.02
CA LEU A 127 20.20 8.03 15.18
C LEU A 127 19.78 7.94 13.70
N LEU A 128 19.04 6.89 13.32
CA LEU A 128 18.10 6.94 12.20
C LEU A 128 16.77 7.53 12.70
N THR A 129 16.83 8.75 13.25
CA THR A 129 15.60 9.53 13.39
C THR A 129 15.17 9.85 11.98
N VAL A 130 14.31 8.97 11.44
CA VAL A 130 13.63 9.10 10.15
C VAL A 130 13.08 10.52 10.10
N LYS A 131 13.80 11.39 9.40
CA LYS A 131 13.37 12.78 9.27
C LYS A 131 12.01 12.69 8.57
N LYS A 132 11.01 13.45 9.04
CA LYS A 132 9.62 13.44 8.53
C LYS A 132 9.46 13.84 7.04
N ARG A 133 10.51 13.78 6.23
CA ARG A 133 10.45 14.04 4.80
C ARG A 133 9.92 12.78 4.12
N LYS A 134 8.72 12.89 3.55
CA LYS A 134 8.13 11.85 2.73
C LYS A 134 8.95 11.73 1.44
N TYR A 135 9.68 10.64 1.28
CA TYR A 135 10.29 10.31 0.00
C TYR A 135 9.20 9.77 -0.93
N GLU A 136 8.96 10.47 -2.02
CA GLU A 136 8.11 9.96 -3.08
C GLU A 136 8.88 8.88 -3.87
N MET A 137 8.21 7.79 -4.22
CA MET A 137 8.83 6.69 -4.98
C MET A 137 9.55 7.13 -6.27
N PRO A 138 9.03 8.08 -7.07
CA PRO A 138 9.75 8.60 -8.23
C PRO A 138 11.09 9.28 -7.89
N THR A 139 11.18 9.91 -6.72
CA THR A 139 12.40 10.58 -6.25
C THR A 139 13.45 9.56 -5.83
N LEU A 140 13.04 8.48 -5.16
CA LEU A 140 13.91 7.34 -4.86
C LEU A 140 14.46 6.70 -6.15
N CYS A 141 13.60 6.54 -7.15
CA CYS A 141 14.02 6.03 -8.46
C CYS A 141 15.05 6.95 -9.14
N GLN A 142 14.87 8.27 -9.07
CA GLN A 142 15.84 9.23 -9.59
C GLN A 142 17.19 9.14 -8.87
N LEU A 143 17.17 8.91 -7.56
CA LEU A 143 18.38 8.83 -6.75
C LEU A 143 19.23 7.59 -7.07
N PHE A 144 18.60 6.43 -7.25
CA PHE A 144 19.32 5.17 -7.50
C PHE A 144 19.56 4.86 -8.98
N LEU A 145 18.63 5.25 -9.85
CA LEU A 145 18.58 4.83 -11.25
C LEU A 145 18.80 6.00 -12.23
N GLY A 146 18.91 7.23 -11.72
CA GLY A 146 19.11 8.44 -12.51
C GLY A 146 17.84 8.94 -13.21
N TYR A 147 18.03 9.91 -14.11
CA TYR A 147 16.92 10.57 -14.82
C TYR A 147 16.12 9.62 -15.71
N HIS A 148 16.80 8.79 -16.51
CA HIS A 148 16.14 7.85 -17.42
C HIS A 148 15.32 6.81 -16.66
N GLY A 149 15.83 6.31 -15.53
CA GLY A 149 15.11 5.38 -14.68
C GLY A 149 13.84 5.98 -14.09
N LYS A 150 13.89 7.23 -13.61
CA LYS A 150 12.70 7.94 -13.15
C LYS A 150 11.65 8.09 -14.25
N VAL A 151 12.06 8.46 -15.47
CA VAL A 151 11.11 8.61 -16.59
C VAL A 151 10.43 7.28 -16.89
N LEU A 152 11.20 6.19 -16.98
CA LEU A 152 10.65 4.85 -17.20
C LEU A 152 9.67 4.45 -16.08
N TYR A 153 10.05 4.66 -14.82
CA TYR A 153 9.19 4.38 -13.67
C TYR A 153 7.88 5.18 -13.72
N MET A 154 7.95 6.47 -14.02
CA MET A 154 6.77 7.33 -14.14
C MET A 154 5.85 6.89 -15.28
N ILE A 155 6.39 6.45 -16.43
CA ILE A 155 5.60 5.91 -17.54
C ILE A 155 4.90 4.61 -17.12
N CYS A 156 5.64 3.65 -16.55
CA CYS A 156 5.08 2.39 -16.10
C CYS A 156 3.99 2.59 -15.03
N LEU A 157 4.25 3.45 -14.05
CA LEU A 157 3.29 3.78 -12.99
C LEU A 157 2.03 4.45 -13.56
N SER A 158 2.19 5.35 -14.53
CA SER A 158 1.05 6.00 -15.18
C SER A 158 0.17 4.96 -15.89
N ILE A 159 0.76 4.10 -16.71
CA ILE A 159 0.03 3.03 -17.42
C ILE A 159 -0.69 2.12 -16.42
N TYR A 160 -0.04 1.75 -15.33
CA TYR A 160 -0.63 0.92 -14.27
C TYR A 160 -1.86 1.58 -13.63
N ILE A 161 -1.74 2.85 -13.20
CA ILE A 161 -2.83 3.56 -12.53
C ILE A 161 -4.01 3.84 -13.48
N TYR A 162 -3.75 4.20 -14.74
CA TYR A 162 -4.81 4.34 -15.74
C TYR A 162 -5.48 3.00 -16.06
N GLY A 163 -4.70 1.92 -16.17
CA GLY A 163 -5.24 0.57 -16.36
C GLY A 163 -6.14 0.14 -15.20
N ALA A 164 -5.71 0.39 -13.95
CA ALA A 164 -6.52 0.13 -12.77
C ALA A 164 -7.81 0.97 -12.78
N LEU A 165 -7.75 2.26 -13.11
CA LEU A 165 -8.91 3.13 -13.21
C LEU A 165 -9.94 2.59 -14.23
N LEU A 166 -9.48 2.16 -15.41
CA LEU A 166 -10.34 1.55 -16.42
C LEU A 166 -10.98 0.25 -15.94
N ALA A 167 -10.20 -0.63 -15.29
CA ALA A 167 -10.71 -1.88 -14.74
C ALA A 167 -11.76 -1.65 -13.63
N TYR A 168 -11.56 -0.64 -12.76
CA TYR A 168 -12.56 -0.28 -11.77
C TYR A 168 -13.84 0.28 -12.41
N GLY A 169 -13.70 1.10 -13.47
CA GLY A 169 -14.84 1.63 -14.21
C GLY A 169 -15.68 0.55 -14.90
N THR A 170 -15.03 -0.46 -15.50
CA THR A 170 -15.73 -1.56 -16.18
C THR A 170 -16.51 -2.42 -15.19
N VAL A 171 -15.91 -2.76 -14.04
CA VAL A 171 -16.59 -3.53 -12.99
C VAL A 171 -17.78 -2.76 -12.43
N PHE A 172 -17.62 -1.46 -12.15
CA PHE A 172 -18.73 -0.62 -11.70
C PHE A 172 -19.88 -0.59 -12.71
N ALA A 173 -19.58 -0.31 -13.99
CA ALA A 173 -20.59 -0.23 -15.04
C ALA A 173 -21.34 -1.57 -15.20
N ASN A 174 -20.63 -2.70 -15.16
CA ASN A 174 -21.24 -4.03 -15.22
C ASN A 174 -22.13 -4.33 -14.00
N SER A 175 -21.67 -4.02 -12.79
CA SER A 175 -22.45 -4.26 -11.57
C SER A 175 -23.71 -3.40 -11.51
N VAL A 176 -23.63 -2.13 -11.92
CA VAL A 176 -24.80 -1.24 -11.92
C VAL A 176 -25.77 -1.60 -13.05
N ALA A 177 -25.27 -1.96 -14.24
CA ALA A 177 -26.11 -2.42 -15.34
C ALA A 177 -26.87 -3.71 -15.01
N ALA A 178 -26.25 -4.62 -14.25
CA ALA A 178 -26.90 -5.83 -13.76
C ALA A 178 -27.98 -5.55 -12.71
N MET A 179 -27.77 -4.55 -11.85
CA MET A 179 -28.74 -4.17 -10.80
C MET A 179 -29.92 -3.35 -11.36
N PHE A 180 -29.64 -2.46 -12.31
CA PHE A 180 -30.62 -1.55 -12.90
C PHE A 180 -30.55 -1.61 -14.43
N PRO A 181 -31.24 -2.56 -15.08
CA PRO A 181 -31.29 -2.61 -16.53
C PRO A 181 -32.17 -1.47 -17.06
N LEU A 182 -31.55 -0.46 -17.70
CA LEU A 182 -32.29 0.58 -18.41
C LEU A 182 -32.93 0.01 -19.69
N PRO A 183 -34.16 0.43 -20.04
CA PRO A 183 -34.78 0.09 -21.31
C PRO A 183 -34.13 0.91 -22.43
N ALA A 184 -32.88 0.60 -22.76
CA ALA A 184 -32.19 1.16 -23.92
C ALA A 184 -32.39 0.22 -25.13
N PRO A 185 -32.55 0.76 -26.36
CA PRO A 185 -32.75 -0.04 -27.57
C PRO A 185 -31.55 -0.93 -27.94
N HIS A 186 -30.36 -0.64 -27.41
CA HIS A 186 -29.16 -1.47 -27.58
C HIS A 186 -28.46 -1.66 -26.22
N ALA A 187 -28.12 -2.91 -25.88
CA ALA A 187 -27.47 -3.27 -24.62
C ALA A 187 -26.13 -2.53 -24.39
N ASP A 188 -25.41 -2.22 -25.48
CA ASP A 188 -24.11 -1.54 -25.43
C ASP A 188 -24.22 -0.07 -25.01
N ALA A 189 -25.37 0.57 -25.28
CA ALA A 189 -25.61 1.97 -24.89
C ALA A 189 -25.76 2.10 -23.37
N THR A 190 -26.40 1.12 -22.71
CA THR A 190 -26.58 1.10 -21.25
C THR A 190 -25.24 1.04 -20.52
N TYR A 191 -24.32 0.20 -20.98
CA TYR A 191 -22.96 0.11 -20.43
C TYR A 191 -22.21 1.45 -20.56
N GLY A 192 -22.27 2.08 -21.74
CA GLY A 192 -21.65 3.38 -21.99
C GLY A 192 -22.17 4.50 -21.07
N VAL A 193 -23.47 4.52 -20.79
CA VAL A 193 -24.08 5.50 -19.86
C VAL A 193 -23.55 5.32 -18.44
N TYR A 194 -23.46 4.08 -17.93
CA TYR A 194 -22.93 3.83 -16.59
C TYR A 194 -21.43 4.10 -16.47
N LEU A 195 -20.66 3.87 -17.53
CA LEU A 195 -19.25 4.26 -17.58
C LEU A 195 -19.08 5.79 -17.58
N GLY A 196 -19.96 6.52 -18.29
CA GLY A 196 -20.02 7.98 -18.24
C GLY A 196 -20.38 8.51 -16.85
N LEU A 197 -21.35 7.88 -16.18
CA LEU A 197 -21.72 8.21 -14.79
C LEU A 197 -20.53 8.00 -13.84
N PHE A 198 -19.80 6.89 -13.98
CA PHE A 198 -18.58 6.63 -13.21
C PHE A 198 -17.54 7.74 -13.39
N ALA A 199 -17.31 8.18 -14.63
CA ALA A 199 -16.38 9.29 -14.91
C ALA A 199 -16.82 10.59 -14.25
N VAL A 200 -18.12 10.94 -14.33
CA VAL A 200 -18.68 12.15 -13.70
C VAL A 200 -18.55 12.11 -12.17
N LEU A 201 -18.56 10.93 -11.54
CA LEU A 201 -18.35 10.79 -10.10
C LEU A 201 -16.88 10.82 -9.70
N VAL A 202 -16.02 10.07 -10.40
CA VAL A 202 -14.62 9.86 -10.00
C VAL A 202 -13.73 11.04 -10.36
N ILE A 203 -13.99 11.77 -11.45
CA ILE A 203 -13.18 12.93 -11.85
C ILE A 203 -13.22 14.05 -10.80
N PRO A 204 -14.39 14.51 -10.31
CA PRO A 204 -14.44 15.51 -9.24
C PRO A 204 -13.83 15.00 -7.95
N LEU A 205 -14.08 13.73 -7.60
CA LEU A 205 -13.50 13.11 -6.41
C LEU A 205 -11.97 13.11 -6.48
N SER A 206 -11.40 12.91 -7.67
CA SER A 206 -9.94 12.95 -7.89
C SER A 206 -9.35 14.36 -7.68
N CYS A 207 -10.16 15.40 -7.81
CA CYS A 207 -9.75 16.78 -7.53
C CYS A 207 -9.85 17.16 -6.03
N LEU A 208 -10.55 16.36 -5.22
CA LEU A 208 -10.66 16.61 -3.78
C LEU A 208 -9.41 16.14 -3.04
N GLU A 209 -9.02 16.87 -2.00
CA GLU A 209 -7.92 16.43 -1.14
C GLU A 209 -8.30 15.15 -0.37
N LEU A 210 -7.31 14.30 -0.09
CA LEU A 210 -7.47 13.07 0.69
C LEU A 210 -8.12 13.32 2.07
N THR A 211 -7.92 14.52 2.63
CA THR A 211 -8.52 14.94 3.90
C THR A 211 -10.04 15.07 3.80
N GLU A 212 -10.58 15.53 2.67
CA GLU A 212 -12.02 15.64 2.44
C GLU A 212 -12.65 14.29 2.06
N GLN A 213 -11.89 13.47 1.34
CA GLN A 213 -12.29 12.11 0.97
C GLN A 213 -12.37 11.14 2.17
N ILE A 214 -11.88 11.54 3.35
CA ILE A 214 -11.88 10.72 4.56
C ILE A 214 -13.25 10.11 4.87
N SER A 215 -14.32 10.91 4.71
CA SER A 215 -15.69 10.48 5.01
C SER A 215 -16.14 9.37 4.07
N VAL A 216 -15.90 9.56 2.76
CA VAL A 216 -16.23 8.58 1.71
C VAL A 216 -15.44 7.29 1.92
N GLN A 217 -14.14 7.39 2.21
CA GLN A 217 -13.28 6.23 2.44
C GLN A 217 -13.71 5.43 3.68
N MET A 218 -14.04 6.11 4.79
CA MET A 218 -14.53 5.44 5.99
C MET A 218 -15.86 4.71 5.74
N ALA A 219 -16.78 5.32 5.00
CA ALA A 219 -18.05 4.70 4.63
C ALA A 219 -17.83 3.48 3.71
N LEU A 220 -16.99 3.59 2.68
CA LEU A 220 -16.66 2.47 1.78
C LEU A 220 -15.96 1.32 2.52
N ALA A 221 -15.05 1.63 3.45
CA ALA A 221 -14.39 0.61 4.27
C ALA A 221 -15.40 -0.14 5.16
N SER A 222 -16.36 0.58 5.76
CA SER A 222 -17.43 -0.06 6.55
C SER A 222 -18.33 -0.95 5.69
N CYS A 223 -18.73 -0.49 4.50
CA CYS A 223 -19.54 -1.27 3.56
C CYS A 223 -18.81 -2.54 3.11
N ARG A 224 -17.50 -2.43 2.86
CA ARG A 224 -16.65 -3.55 2.49
C ARG A 224 -16.51 -4.59 3.60
N LEU A 225 -16.29 -4.16 4.84
CA LEU A 225 -16.25 -5.08 5.98
C LEU A 225 -17.59 -5.78 6.17
N LEU A 226 -18.71 -5.06 6.01
CA LEU A 226 -20.05 -5.63 6.06
C LEU A 226 -20.25 -6.66 4.93
N MET A 227 -19.85 -6.35 3.71
CA MET A 227 -19.95 -7.25 2.57
C MET A 227 -19.17 -8.56 2.79
N VAL A 228 -17.93 -8.48 3.28
CA VAL A 228 -17.14 -9.67 3.62
C VAL A 228 -17.80 -10.46 4.76
N ALA A 229 -18.31 -9.76 5.79
CA ALA A 229 -19.04 -10.42 6.88
C ALA A 229 -20.31 -11.13 6.38
N CYS A 230 -21.07 -10.53 5.45
CA CYS A 230 -22.21 -11.16 4.82
C CYS A 230 -21.81 -12.37 3.97
N MET A 231 -20.72 -12.29 3.20
CA MET A 231 -20.21 -13.42 2.41
C MET A 231 -19.77 -14.60 3.29
N VAL A 232 -19.02 -14.34 4.36
CA VAL A 232 -18.61 -15.39 5.30
C VAL A 232 -19.83 -15.92 6.06
N GLY A 233 -20.72 -15.02 6.49
CA GLY A 233 -21.94 -15.36 7.22
C GLY A 233 -22.90 -16.24 6.41
N SER A 234 -23.09 -15.98 5.11
CA SER A 234 -23.94 -16.81 4.27
C SER A 234 -23.36 -18.21 4.07
N VAL A 235 -22.04 -18.34 3.92
CA VAL A 235 -21.36 -19.64 3.85
C VAL A 235 -21.47 -20.40 5.18
N LEU A 236 -21.25 -19.74 6.32
CA LEU A 236 -21.38 -20.36 7.63
C LEU A 236 -22.82 -20.80 7.92
N ALA A 237 -23.81 -19.98 7.55
CA ALA A 237 -25.22 -20.33 7.68
C ALA A 237 -25.59 -21.54 6.79
N ALA A 238 -25.07 -21.59 5.55
CA ALA A 238 -25.24 -22.73 4.67
C ALA A 238 -24.60 -24.01 5.25
N CYS A 239 -23.43 -23.92 5.90
CA CYS A 239 -22.82 -25.06 6.58
C CYS A 239 -23.60 -25.53 7.82
N ALA A 240 -24.31 -24.63 8.50
CA ALA A 240 -25.10 -24.94 9.70
C ALA A 240 -26.47 -25.56 9.37
N HIS A 241 -27.08 -25.20 8.24
CA HIS A 241 -28.36 -25.73 7.77
C HIS A 241 -28.17 -26.83 6.71
N THR A 242 -27.60 -27.98 7.10
CA THR A 242 -27.39 -29.16 6.24
C THR A 242 -28.68 -29.94 5.87
N GLY A 243 -29.87 -29.37 6.10
CA GLY A 243 -31.15 -30.09 5.99
C GLY A 243 -32.16 -29.58 4.96
N GLU A 244 -32.12 -28.30 4.56
CA GLU A 244 -33.09 -27.74 3.60
C GLU A 244 -32.32 -27.14 2.43
N SER A 245 -32.41 -27.82 1.29
CA SER A 245 -31.83 -27.40 0.02
C SER A 245 -32.36 -26.02 -0.35
N PHE A 246 -31.48 -25.05 -0.54
CA PHE A 246 -31.90 -23.77 -1.10
C PHE A 246 -32.44 -24.05 -2.51
N PRO A 247 -33.63 -23.54 -2.87
CA PRO A 247 -34.36 -23.95 -4.09
C PRO A 247 -33.66 -23.58 -5.42
N GLU A 248 -32.47 -22.99 -5.37
CA GLU A 248 -31.67 -22.58 -6.52
C GLU A 248 -30.17 -22.91 -6.34
N GLN A 249 -29.85 -23.98 -5.60
CA GLN A 249 -28.49 -24.53 -5.64
C GLN A 249 -28.31 -25.32 -6.94
N GLN A 250 -27.52 -24.75 -7.87
CA GLN A 250 -26.81 -25.56 -8.86
C GLN A 250 -26.15 -26.71 -8.09
N GLU A 251 -26.43 -27.97 -8.46
CA GLU A 251 -25.95 -29.16 -7.73
C GLU A 251 -24.47 -29.00 -7.37
N PRO A 252 -24.02 -29.46 -6.18
CA PRO A 252 -22.66 -29.26 -5.73
C PRO A 252 -21.69 -29.96 -6.69
N VAL A 253 -21.24 -29.23 -7.70
CA VAL A 253 -20.08 -29.61 -8.50
C VAL A 253 -18.93 -29.49 -7.51
N GLY A 254 -18.59 -30.61 -6.86
CA GLY A 254 -17.45 -30.69 -5.96
C GLY A 254 -16.28 -29.99 -6.64
N ILE A 255 -15.77 -28.93 -6.00
CA ILE A 255 -14.70 -28.13 -6.58
C ILE A 255 -13.54 -29.08 -6.83
N PRO A 256 -13.07 -29.25 -8.08
CA PRO A 256 -11.95 -30.13 -8.36
C PRO A 256 -10.77 -29.65 -7.52
N LEU A 257 -10.06 -30.57 -6.85
CA LEU A 257 -8.90 -30.21 -6.01
C LEU A 257 -7.87 -29.39 -6.80
N TRP A 258 -7.76 -29.67 -8.10
CA TRP A 258 -6.81 -29.07 -9.00
C TRP A 258 -7.36 -29.08 -10.44
N ARG A 259 -7.38 -27.91 -11.10
CA ARG A 259 -7.66 -27.79 -12.54
C ARG A 259 -6.73 -26.74 -13.16
N TRP A 260 -5.73 -27.20 -13.91
CA TRP A 260 -4.78 -26.32 -14.62
C TRP A 260 -5.44 -25.38 -15.63
N ASP A 261 -6.55 -25.82 -16.21
CA ASP A 261 -7.36 -25.09 -17.21
C ASP A 261 -7.93 -23.77 -16.65
N GLY A 262 -8.11 -23.65 -15.32
CA GLY A 262 -8.58 -22.42 -14.66
C GLY A 262 -7.48 -21.42 -14.28
N MET A 263 -6.20 -21.83 -14.31
CA MET A 263 -5.07 -20.96 -13.96
C MET A 263 -4.97 -19.67 -14.79
N PRO A 264 -5.20 -19.65 -16.13
CA PRO A 264 -5.17 -18.42 -16.91
C PRO A 264 -6.32 -17.45 -16.60
N VAL A 265 -7.38 -17.91 -15.93
CA VAL A 265 -8.48 -17.05 -15.47
C VAL A 265 -8.15 -16.47 -14.08
N PHE A 266 -7.43 -17.21 -13.23
CA PHE A 266 -7.06 -16.77 -11.89
C PHE A 266 -5.96 -15.69 -11.86
N LEU A 267 -4.91 -15.86 -12.67
CA LEU A 267 -3.76 -14.94 -12.71
C LEU A 267 -4.11 -13.48 -13.05
N PRO A 268 -4.90 -13.18 -14.10
CA PRO A 268 -5.23 -11.80 -14.45
C PRO A 268 -6.17 -11.13 -13.44
N ILE A 269 -6.82 -11.91 -12.57
CA ILE A 269 -7.68 -11.41 -11.50
C ILE A 269 -6.88 -11.13 -10.21
N ALA A 270 -5.75 -11.83 -10.03
CA ALA A 270 -4.88 -11.72 -8.86
C ALA A 270 -3.75 -10.67 -9.01
N CYS A 271 -3.54 -10.12 -10.22
CA CYS A 271 -2.58 -9.06 -10.54
C CYS A 271 -3.25 -7.69 -10.63
#